data_AF-A0AA96SNQ1-F1
#
_entry.id   AF-A0AA96SNQ1-F1
#
_cell.length_a   1.000
_cell.length_b   1.000
_cell.length_c   1.000
_cell.angle_alpha   90.00
_cell.angle_beta   90.00
_cell.angle_gamma   90.00
#
_symmetry.space_group_name_H-M   'P 1'
#
loop_
_entity.id
_entity.type
_entity.pdbx_description
1 polymer ?
#
loop_
_entity_poly.entity_id
_entity_poly.type
_entity_poly.pdbx_seq_one_letter_code
_entity_poly.pdbx_strand_id
1 'polypeptide(L)' 'MKKFALIALTAITLLSACNTISGMGKDVKAAGTAVSDTAEKDKTY' A
#
# COMPACT_ATOMS: atom_id res chain seq x y z
N MET A 1 17.88 -28.82 -5.76
CA MET A 1 18.18 -27.83 -4.70
C MET A 1 17.95 -26.38 -5.14
N LYS A 2 18.51 -25.92 -6.29
CA LYS A 2 18.32 -24.53 -6.79
C LYS A 2 16.85 -24.09 -6.99
N LYS A 3 15.98 -25.02 -7.38
CA LYS A 3 14.53 -24.77 -7.58
C LYS A 3 13.81 -24.40 -6.29
N PHE A 4 14.17 -25.06 -5.18
CA PHE A 4 13.59 -24.78 -3.86
C PHE A 4 14.09 -23.45 -3.30
N ALA A 5 15.34 -23.08 -3.57
CA ALA A 5 15.87 -21.77 -3.18
C ALA A 5 15.13 -20.61 -3.87
N LEU A 6 14.79 -20.76 -5.16
CA LEU A 6 13.99 -19.76 -5.88
C LEU A 6 12.56 -19.65 -5.33
N ILE A 7 11.91 -20.78 -5.05
CA ILE A 7 10.56 -20.79 -4.46
C ILE A 7 10.56 -20.09 -3.09
N ALA A 8 11.56 -20.40 -2.24
CA ALA A 8 11.70 -19.76 -0.94
C ALA A 8 11.89 -18.24 -1.06
N LEU A 9 12.72 -17.78 -2.00
CA LEU A 9 12.95 -16.35 -2.22
C LEU A 9 11.67 -15.61 -2.65
N THR A 10 10.87 -16.22 -3.53
CA THR A 10 9.58 -15.63 -3.97
C THR A 10 8.52 -15.62 -2.86
N ALA A 11 8.53 -16.61 -1.95
CA ALA A 11 7.59 -16.64 -0.85
C ALA A 11 7.85 -15.51 0.16
N ILE A 12 9.12 -15.17 0.41
CA ILE A 12 9.52 -14.11 1.34
C ILE A 12 9.13 -12.72 0.81
N THR A 13 9.25 -12.49 -0.50
CA THR A 13 8.84 -11.23 -1.12
C THR A 13 7.33 -11.06 -1.15
N LEU A 14 6.56 -12.13 -1.41
CA LEU A 14 5.10 -12.10 -1.32
C LEU A 14 4.61 -11.84 0.11
N LEU A 15 5.22 -12.46 1.12
CA LEU A 15 4.88 -12.20 2.52
C LEU A 15 5.17 -10.75 2.93
N SER A 16 6.30 -10.20 2.47
CA SER A 16 6.66 -8.79 2.70
C SER A 16 5.73 -7.84 1.95
N ALA A 17 5.23 -8.23 0.77
CA ALA A 17 4.24 -7.47 0.03
C ALA A 17 2.91 -7.38 0.78
N CYS A 18 2.44 -8.46 1.42
CA CYS A 18 1.23 -8.42 2.26
C CYS A 18 1.35 -7.39 3.40
N ASN A 19 2.52 -7.27 4.03
CA ASN A 19 2.76 -6.29 5.10
C ASN A 19 3.00 -4.86 4.55
N THR A 20 3.60 -4.70 3.37
CA THR A 20 3.89 -3.40 2.74
C THR A 20 2.66 -2.75 2.12
N ILE A 21 1.79 -3.54 1.49
CA ILE A 21 0.54 -3.07 0.85
C ILE A 21 -0.40 -2.45 1.89
N SER A 22 -0.42 -2.98 3.12
CA SER A 22 -1.22 -2.42 4.21
C SER A 22 -0.73 -1.03 4.63
N GLY A 23 0.59 -0.85 4.75
CA GLY A 23 1.20 0.46 5.02
C GLY A 23 0.93 1.45 3.90
N MET A 24 1.18 1.05 2.64
CA MET A 24 0.91 1.88 1.47
C MET A 24 -0.58 2.27 1.36
N GLY A 25 -1.50 1.37 1.68
CA GLY A 25 -2.93 1.66 1.71
C GLY A 25 -3.32 2.70 2.76
N LYS A 26 -2.64 2.71 3.91
CA LYS A 26 -2.84 3.71 4.97
C LYS A 26 -2.37 5.10 4.53
N ASP A 27 -1.23 5.18 3.85
CA ASP A 27 -0.69 6.43 3.32
C ASP A 27 -1.57 6.99 2.19
N VAL A 28 -1.99 6.14 1.25
CA VAL A 28 -2.93 6.52 0.17
C VAL A 28 -4.25 7.01 0.75
N LYS A 29 -4.77 6.36 1.79
CA LYS A 29 -6.00 6.78 2.46
C LYS A 29 -5.84 8.14 3.12
N ALA A 30 -4.74 8.37 3.85
CA ALA A 30 -4.48 9.66 4.50
C ALA A 30 -4.35 10.80 3.48
N ALA A 31 -3.62 10.57 2.39
CA ALA A 31 -3.51 11.52 1.29
C ALA A 31 -4.88 11.80 0.64
N GLY A 32 -5.67 10.76 0.39
CA GLY A 32 -7.02 10.88 -0.15
C GLY A 32 -7.95 11.68 0.77
N THR A 33 -7.93 11.44 2.09
CA THR A 33 -8.70 12.23 3.06
C THR A 33 -8.28 13.69 3.04
N ALA A 34 -6.98 14.01 3.03
CA ALA A 34 -6.52 15.40 2.99
C ALA A 34 -6.99 16.14 1.72
N VAL A 35 -6.97 15.47 0.57
CA VAL A 35 -7.48 16.02 -0.70
C VAL A 35 -8.99 16.20 -0.64
N SER A 36 -9.75 15.20 -0.19
CA SER A 36 -11.20 15.27 -0.06
C SER A 36 -11.64 16.38 0.90
N ASP A 37 -10.98 16.50 2.06
CA ASP A 37 -11.26 17.53 3.05
C ASP A 37 -10.99 18.92 2.49
N THR A 38 -9.88 19.10 1.77
CA THR A 38 -9.56 20.38 1.11
C THR A 38 -10.61 20.72 0.06
N ALA A 39 -10.95 19.75 -0.79
CA ALA A 39 -12.00 19.91 -1.78
C ALA A 39 -13.37 20.19 -1.13
N GLU A 40 -13.66 19.62 0.05
CA GLU A 40 -14.88 19.93 0.80
C GLU A 40 -14.91 21.34 1.36
N LYS A 41 -13.78 21.82 1.87
CA LYS A 41 -13.67 23.16 2.46
C LYS A 41 -13.73 24.28 1.42
N ASP A 42 -13.23 24.04 0.21
CA ASP A 42 -13.21 25.01 -0.88
C ASP A 42 -14.42 24.90 -1.82
N LYS A 43 -15.43 24.08 -1.49
CA LYS A 43 -16.68 24.03 -2.25
C LYS A 43 -17.40 25.37 -2.17
N THR A 44 -17.53 26.02 -3.33
CA THR A 44 -18.07 27.39 -3.48
C THR A 44 -19.54 27.42 -3.95
N TYR A 45 -20.33 26.39 -3.61
CA TYR A 45 -21.76 26.33 -3.96
C TYR A 45 -22.67 26.64 -2.78
#